data_AF-A0A1F4VHG0-F1
#
_entry.id   AF-A0A1F4VHG0-F1
#
_cell.length_a   1.000
_cell.length_b   1.000
_cell.length_c   1.000
_cell.angle_alpha   90.00
_cell.angle_beta   90.00
_cell.angle_gamma   90.00
#
_symmetry.space_group_name_H-M   'P 1'
#
loop_
_entity.id
_entity.type
_entity.pdbx_description
1 polymer ?
#
loop_
_entity_poly.entity_id
_entity_poly.type
_entity_poly.pdbx_seq_one_letter_code
_entity_poly.pdbx_strand_id
1 'polypeptide(L)'
;MKKIFFSASTFAIPELFDNYSLIVKEVENNHCKIILDWVKYWKEVVKKYQSKGAKKPKESDIFKAIDRKKFYEEHTKAIKNCDMVIVEITRPTITVGYQLFYAIANKKPILALYFGKARN
;
A
#
# COMPACT_ATOMS: atom_id res chain seq x y z
N MET A 1 -8.19 19.63 -0.41
CA MET A 1 -7.11 18.63 -0.59
C MET A 1 -7.74 17.26 -0.81
N LYS A 2 -7.44 16.61 -1.95
CA LYS A 2 -7.97 15.29 -2.28
C LYS A 2 -7.32 14.20 -1.43
N LYS A 3 -8.10 13.20 -1.04
CA LYS A 3 -7.66 12.07 -0.20
C LYS A 3 -7.43 10.86 -1.09
N ILE A 4 -6.21 10.35 -1.11
CA ILE A 4 -5.81 9.18 -1.89
C ILE A 4 -5.63 8.01 -0.94
N PHE A 5 -6.19 6.87 -1.29
CA PHE A 5 -5.85 5.60 -0.67
C PHE A 5 -4.84 4.89 -1.57
N PHE A 6 -3.64 4.64 -1.06
CA PHE A 6 -2.61 3.90 -1.76
C PHE A 6 -2.55 2.47 -1.24
N SER A 7 -2.63 1.48 -2.13
CA SER A 7 -2.51 0.06 -1.82
C SER A 7 -1.38 -0.58 -2.63
N ALA A 8 -0.61 -1.45 -1.99
CA ALA A 8 0.39 -2.26 -2.67
C ALA A 8 0.71 -3.49 -1.83
N SER A 9 1.43 -4.42 -2.42
CA SER A 9 1.89 -5.61 -1.73
C SER A 9 3.01 -5.29 -0.74
N THR A 10 2.78 -5.54 0.55
CA THR A 10 3.84 -5.45 1.57
C THR A 10 4.91 -6.53 1.37
N PHE A 11 4.62 -7.60 0.65
CA PHE A 11 5.62 -8.62 0.29
C PHE A 11 6.69 -8.10 -0.66
N ALA A 12 6.30 -7.16 -1.53
CA ALA A 12 7.16 -6.53 -2.50
C ALA A 12 8.00 -5.40 -1.90
N ILE A 13 7.90 -5.10 -0.60
CA ILE A 13 8.70 -4.03 0.02
C ILE A 13 10.21 -4.18 -0.23
N PRO A 14 10.85 -5.35 -0.13
CA PRO A 14 12.30 -5.44 -0.40
C PRO A 14 12.73 -5.03 -1.82
N GLU A 15 11.80 -5.08 -2.77
CA GLU A 15 12.05 -4.89 -4.20
C GLU A 15 11.45 -3.57 -4.73
N LEU A 16 10.32 -3.12 -4.18
CA LEU A 16 9.52 -2.00 -4.71
C LEU A 16 9.32 -0.86 -3.70
N PHE A 17 9.92 -0.91 -2.51
CA PHE A 17 9.69 0.14 -1.50
C PHE A 17 10.09 1.54 -1.95
N ASP A 18 11.17 1.67 -2.74
CA ASP A 18 11.57 2.96 -3.31
C ASP A 18 10.49 3.48 -4.28
N ASN A 19 9.92 2.59 -5.10
CA ASN A 19 8.82 2.94 -6.00
C ASN A 19 7.56 3.38 -5.22
N TYR A 20 7.21 2.66 -4.15
CA TYR A 20 6.09 3.03 -3.27
C TYR A 20 6.30 4.41 -2.63
N SER A 21 7.54 4.69 -2.20
CA SER A 21 7.92 5.98 -1.62
C SER A 21 7.82 7.11 -2.65
N LEU A 22 8.22 6.85 -3.90
CA LEU A 22 8.07 7.80 -5.01
C LEU A 22 6.60 8.08 -5.34
N ILE A 23 5.75 7.05 -5.36
CA ILE A 23 4.31 7.23 -5.56
C ILE A 23 3.70 8.12 -4.47
N VAL A 24 3.99 7.84 -3.19
CA VAL A 24 3.49 8.66 -2.08
C VAL A 24 3.97 10.10 -2.18
N LYS A 25 5.27 10.31 -2.47
CA LYS A 25 5.85 11.63 -2.67
C LYS A 25 5.16 12.38 -3.80
N GLU A 26 4.88 11.71 -4.92
CA GLU A 26 4.24 12.33 -6.07
C GLU A 26 2.78 12.72 -5.78
N VAL A 27 2.06 11.90 -5.02
CA VAL A 27 0.72 12.25 -4.52
C VAL A 27 0.78 13.53 -3.67
N GLU A 28 1.75 13.63 -2.76
CA GLU A 28 1.93 14.81 -1.91
C GLU A 28 2.32 16.07 -2.71
N ASN A 29 3.21 15.93 -3.69
CA ASN A 29 3.61 17.02 -4.61
C ASN A 29 2.42 17.60 -5.37
N ASN A 30 1.42 16.77 -5.68
CA ASN A 30 0.18 17.18 -6.37
C ASN A 30 -0.91 17.69 -5.41
N HIS A 31 -0.53 18.20 -4.23
CA HIS A 31 -1.43 18.76 -3.22
C HIS A 31 -2.56 17.81 -2.80
N CYS A 32 -2.27 16.50 -2.81
CA CYS A 32 -3.14 15.44 -2.32
C CYS A 32 -2.60 14.86 -1.01
N LYS A 33 -3.44 14.13 -0.28
CA LYS A 33 -3.11 13.52 1.01
C LYS A 33 -3.31 12.02 0.95
N ILE A 34 -2.33 11.24 1.40
CA ILE A 34 -2.52 9.82 1.71
C ILE A 34 -3.37 9.67 2.98
N ILE A 35 -4.55 9.04 2.86
CA ILE A 35 -5.51 8.94 3.97
C ILE A 35 -5.10 7.90 5.04
N LEU A 36 -4.28 6.91 4.65
CA LEU A 36 -3.75 5.86 5.50
C LEU A 36 -2.33 5.54 5.06
N ASP A 37 -1.36 6.31 5.56
CA ASP A 37 0.03 6.25 5.11
C ASP A 37 0.80 5.12 5.81
N TRP A 38 0.60 3.90 5.32
CA TRP A 38 1.34 2.73 5.75
C TRP A 38 2.80 2.72 5.24
N VAL A 39 3.12 3.46 4.17
CA VAL A 39 4.47 3.54 3.60
C VAL A 39 5.41 4.26 4.58
N LYS A 40 4.92 5.31 5.25
CA LYS A 40 5.65 5.99 6.33
C LYS A 40 6.07 5.05 7.45
N TYR A 41 5.16 4.17 7.91
CA TYR A 41 5.49 3.16 8.93
C TYR A 41 6.62 2.24 8.43
N TRP A 42 6.50 1.74 7.20
CA TRP A 42 7.50 0.84 6.63
C TRP A 42 8.86 1.51 6.37
N LYS A 43 8.92 2.83 6.21
CA LYS A 43 10.19 3.57 6.07
C LYS A 43 11.11 3.38 7.27
N GLU A 44 10.57 3.41 8.49
CA GLU A 44 11.34 3.21 9.71
C GLU A 44 11.76 1.74 9.87
N VAL A 45 10.87 0.84 9.49
CA VAL A 45 11.08 -0.61 9.55
C VAL A 45 12.17 -1.06 8.56
N VAL A 46 12.09 -0.60 7.31
CA VAL A 46 13.09 -0.87 6.26
C VAL A 46 14.47 -0.36 6.67
N LYS A 47 14.55 0.88 7.19
CA LYS A 47 15.82 1.43 7.71
C LYS A 47 16.46 0.52 8.76
N LYS A 48 15.67 0.01 9.71
CA LYS A 48 16.17 -0.90 10.76
C LYS A 48 16.76 -2.19 10.17
N TYR A 49 16.06 -2.85 9.23
CA TYR A 49 16.55 -4.09 8.63
C TYR A 49 17.73 -3.91 7.68
N GLN A 50 17.79 -2.79 6.96
CA GLN A 50 18.94 -2.44 6.12
C GLN A 50 20.19 -2.09 6.94
N SER A 51 20.02 -1.60 8.17
CA SER A 51 21.11 -0.99 8.95
C SER A 51 22.03 -1.91 9.76
N LYS A 52 21.85 -3.24 9.82
CA LYS A 52 22.82 -4.23 10.37
C LYS A 52 22.18 -5.61 10.51
N GLY A 53 22.49 -6.57 9.64
CA GLY A 53 22.34 -8.03 9.87
C GLY A 53 20.97 -8.57 10.30
N ALA A 54 19.94 -7.74 10.38
CA ALA A 54 18.63 -8.10 10.89
C ALA A 54 17.84 -8.80 9.79
N LYS A 55 17.36 -10.01 10.09
CA LYS A 55 16.58 -10.80 9.14
C LYS A 55 15.25 -10.10 8.86
N LYS A 56 14.85 -10.08 7.59
CA LYS A 56 13.52 -9.65 7.16
C LYS A 56 12.46 -10.34 8.04
N PRO A 57 11.49 -9.62 8.60
CA PRO A 57 10.43 -10.23 9.38
C PRO A 57 9.67 -11.20 8.48
N LYS A 58 9.46 -12.42 8.97
CA LYS A 58 8.69 -13.39 8.20
C LYS A 58 7.25 -12.92 8.15
N GLU A 59 6.58 -13.26 7.05
CA GLU A 59 5.15 -13.02 6.85
C GLU A 59 4.32 -13.44 8.07
N SER A 60 4.58 -14.65 8.58
CA SER A 60 3.91 -15.20 9.76
C SER A 60 4.00 -14.32 10.99
N ASP A 61 5.11 -13.60 11.15
CA ASP A 61 5.38 -12.80 12.35
C ASP A 61 4.62 -11.48 12.27
N ILE A 62 4.53 -10.90 11.07
CA ILE A 62 3.73 -9.71 10.79
C ILE A 62 2.24 -10.04 10.92
N PHE A 63 1.77 -11.13 10.32
CA PHE A 63 0.36 -11.54 10.38
C PHE A 63 -0.11 -11.87 11.79
N LYS A 64 0.77 -12.43 12.64
CA LYS A 64 0.46 -12.68 14.06
C LYS A 64 0.36 -11.39 14.88
N ALA A 65 1.13 -10.37 14.53
CA ALA A 65 1.17 -9.10 15.25
C ALA A 65 0.05 -8.11 14.83
N ILE A 66 -0.59 -8.34 13.67
CA ILE A 66 -1.66 -7.48 13.18
C ILE A 66 -3.01 -7.86 13.80
N ASP A 67 -3.65 -6.90 14.46
CA ASP A 67 -5.09 -6.98 14.72
C ASP A 67 -5.85 -6.91 13.39
N ARG A 68 -6.31 -8.07 12.93
CA ARG A 68 -6.99 -8.23 11.64
C ARG A 68 -8.30 -7.45 11.57
N LYS A 69 -9.03 -7.34 12.68
CA LYS A 69 -10.31 -6.61 12.72
C LYS A 69 -10.04 -5.12 12.57
N LYS A 70 -9.11 -4.59 13.34
CA LYS A 70 -8.69 -3.19 13.23
C LYS A 70 -8.13 -2.86 11.84
N PHE A 71 -7.26 -3.72 11.30
CA PHE A 71 -6.73 -3.57 9.95
C PHE A 71 -7.85 -3.47 8.91
N TYR A 72 -8.81 -4.40 8.96
CA TYR A 72 -9.96 -4.41 8.08
C TYR A 72 -10.79 -3.13 8.19
N GLU A 73 -11.16 -2.72 9.40
CA GLU A 73 -11.98 -1.54 9.66
C GLU A 73 -11.29 -0.25 9.20
N GLU A 74 -10.00 -0.08 9.48
CA GLU A 74 -9.23 1.09 9.07
C GLU A 74 -9.11 1.19 7.54
N HIS A 75 -8.79 0.09 6.86
CA HIS A 75 -8.62 0.09 5.41
C HIS A 75 -9.94 0.28 4.68
N THR A 76 -11.01 -0.40 5.08
CA THR A 76 -12.33 -0.24 4.45
C THR A 76 -12.90 1.16 4.70
N LYS A 77 -12.71 1.73 5.90
CA LYS A 77 -13.05 3.12 6.20
C LYS A 77 -12.22 4.10 5.36
N ALA A 78 -10.93 3.84 5.18
CA ALA A 78 -10.06 4.66 4.35
C ALA A 78 -10.50 4.66 2.88
N ILE A 79 -10.77 3.48 2.30
CA ILE A 79 -11.26 3.35 0.92
C ILE A 79 -12.61 4.06 0.77
N LYS A 80 -13.54 3.90 1.72
CA LYS A 80 -14.86 4.56 1.65
C LYS A 80 -14.73 6.10 1.65
N ASN A 81 -13.76 6.64 2.38
CA ASN A 81 -13.60 8.08 2.59
C ASN A 81 -12.54 8.75 1.69
N CYS A 82 -11.89 8.00 0.79
CA CYS A 82 -10.96 8.56 -0.19
C CYS A 82 -11.70 9.10 -1.43
N ASP A 83 -11.06 10.02 -2.15
CA ASP A 83 -11.50 10.53 -3.45
C ASP A 83 -11.07 9.60 -4.60
N MET A 84 -9.95 8.89 -4.45
CA MET A 84 -9.39 7.97 -5.45
C MET A 84 -8.54 6.89 -4.77
N VAL A 85 -8.47 5.72 -5.42
CA VAL A 85 -7.55 4.63 -5.06
C VAL A 85 -6.42 4.57 -6.07
N ILE A 86 -5.18 4.56 -5.59
CA ILE A 86 -4.00 4.18 -6.37
C ILE A 86 -3.58 2.80 -5.89
N VAL A 87 -3.39 1.87 -6.81
CA VAL A 87 -2.97 0.51 -6.47
C VAL A 87 -1.78 0.09 -7.32
N GLU A 88 -0.71 -0.37 -6.67
CA GLU A 88 0.42 -1.01 -7.34
C GLU A 88 0.20 -2.53 -7.37
N ILE A 89 0.20 -3.12 -8.56
CA ILE A 89 -0.29 -4.49 -8.82
C ILE A 89 0.77 -5.44 -9.39
N THR A 90 2.05 -5.05 -9.45
CA THR A 90 3.14 -5.89 -9.95
C THR A 90 3.21 -7.21 -9.20
N ARG A 91 3.01 -7.17 -7.88
CA ARG A 91 2.97 -8.36 -7.03
C ARG A 91 1.55 -8.64 -6.54
N PRO A 92 0.85 -9.65 -7.10
CA PRO A 92 -0.52 -9.96 -6.71
C PRO A 92 -0.58 -10.47 -5.27
N THR A 93 -1.58 -10.03 -4.52
CA THR A 93 -1.88 -10.52 -3.17
C THR A 93 -3.37 -10.51 -2.90
N ILE A 94 -3.83 -11.40 -2.01
CA ILE A 94 -5.24 -11.47 -1.59
C ILE A 94 -5.69 -10.14 -0.96
N THR A 95 -4.85 -9.53 -0.11
CA THR A 95 -5.17 -8.25 0.56
C THR A 95 -5.39 -7.11 -0.44
N VAL A 96 -4.49 -6.97 -1.42
CA VAL A 96 -4.64 -5.93 -2.46
C VAL A 96 -5.86 -6.22 -3.33
N GLY A 97 -6.09 -7.47 -3.72
CA GLY A 97 -7.29 -7.88 -4.46
C GLY A 97 -8.59 -7.56 -3.73
N TYR A 98 -8.64 -7.82 -2.42
CA TYR A 98 -9.78 -7.47 -1.58
C TYR A 98 -10.03 -5.96 -1.53
N GLN A 99 -8.98 -5.16 -1.33
CA GLN A 99 -9.07 -3.70 -1.30
C GLN A 99 -9.52 -3.13 -2.65
N LEU A 100 -9.04 -3.70 -3.76
CA LEU A 100 -9.46 -3.35 -5.11
C LEU A 100 -10.94 -3.65 -5.34
N PHE A 101 -11.39 -4.86 -4.98
CA PHE A 101 -12.81 -5.22 -5.06
C PHE A 101 -13.69 -4.28 -4.22
N TYR A 102 -13.28 -3.98 -2.99
CA TYR A 102 -14.00 -3.07 -2.12
C TYR A 102 -14.08 -1.64 -2.67
N ALA A 103 -13.00 -1.17 -3.32
CA ALA A 103 -12.99 0.13 -4.01
C ALA A 103 -13.96 0.18 -5.19
N ILE A 104 -13.98 -0.87 -6.02
CA ILE A 104 -14.91 -1.03 -7.15
C ILE A 104 -16.36 -1.01 -6.64
N ALA A 105 -16.67 -1.79 -5.60
CA ALA A 105 -18.00 -1.83 -4.99
C ALA A 105 -18.46 -0.47 -4.45
N ASN A 106 -17.51 0.37 -3.99
CA ASN A 106 -17.77 1.74 -3.51
C ASN A 106 -17.65 2.80 -4.63
N LYS A 107 -17.60 2.39 -5.90
CA LYS A 107 -17.52 3.27 -7.09
C LYS A 107 -16.37 4.28 -7.00
N LYS A 108 -15.24 3.88 -6.43
CA LYS A 108 -14.07 4.74 -6.33
C LYS A 108 -13.32 4.76 -7.66
N PRO A 109 -12.90 5.94 -8.17
CA PRO A 109 -11.92 6.01 -9.25
C PRO A 109 -10.65 5.26 -8.84
N ILE A 110 -10.12 4.45 -9.75
CA ILE A 110 -8.95 3.60 -9.50
C ILE A 110 -7.90 3.86 -10.58
N LEU A 111 -6.66 4.10 -10.14
CA LEU A 111 -5.46 4.06 -10.97
C LEU A 111 -4.65 2.83 -10.57
N ALA A 112 -4.50 1.87 -11.49
CA ALA A 112 -3.67 0.69 -11.29
C ALA A 112 -2.30 0.88 -11.97
N LEU A 113 -1.23 0.67 -11.21
CA LEU A 113 0.16 0.79 -11.64
C LEU A 113 0.79 -0.59 -11.72
N TYR A 114 1.47 -0.86 -12.83
CA TYR A 114 2.18 -2.12 -13.06
C TYR A 114 3.59 -1.84 -13.54
N PHE A 115 4.59 -2.33 -12.80
CA PHE A 115 6.00 -2.27 -13.13
C PHE A 115 6.40 -3.55 -13.85
N GLY A 116 6.16 -3.57 -15.15
CA GLY A 116 6.59 -4.66 -16.02
C GLY A 116 6.43 -4.27 -17.48
N LYS A 117 6.90 -5.12 -18.39
CA LYS A 117 6.59 -4.94 -19.81
C LYS A 117 5.08 -5.13 -19.99
N ALA A 118 4.43 -4.17 -20.63
CA ALA A 118 3.10 -4.42 -21.18
C ALA A 118 3.21 -5.68 -22.05
N ARG A 119 2.40 -6.70 -21.75
CA ARG A 119 2.28 -7.85 -22.64
C ARG A 119 1.57 -7.31 -23.88
N ASN A 120 2.33 -7.16 -24.97
CA ASN A 120 1.81 -6.92 -26.31
C ASN A 120 0.98 -8.13 -26.76
#